data_AF-A0A510I8V3-F1
#
_entry.id   AF-A0A510I8V3-F1
#
_cell.length_a   1.000
_cell.length_b   1.000
_cell.length_c   1.000
_cell.angle_alpha   90.00
_cell.angle_beta   90.00
_cell.angle_gamma   90.00
#
_symmetry.space_group_name_H-M   'P 1'
#
loop_
_entity.id
_entity.type
_entity.pdbx_description
1 polymer ?
#
loop_
_entity_poly.entity_id
_entity_poly.type
_entity_poly.pdbx_seq_one_letter_code
_entity_poly.pdbx_strand_id
1 'polypeptide(L)'
;MFSIKYDILMFFSQEMVSFSANSRFETELMATNIQLVDLLQQLEAQLQHHELWQQTMPSVEALQSTEPFAIDTLHPHEWLQWIFIARMRALVDSNQPLPRGFSIEPYFAEVWKQESHYGELLETIRTIDELCK
;
A
#
# COMPACT_ATOMS: atom_id res chain seq x y z
N MET A 1 17.89 -19.49 52.29
CA MET A 1 18.38 -18.15 51.88
C MET A 1 19.06 -18.30 50.53
N PHE A 2 18.28 -18.44 49.45
CA PHE A 2 18.82 -18.63 48.10
C PHE A 2 17.98 -17.85 47.08
N SER A 3 18.70 -17.22 46.16
CA SER A 3 18.30 -16.97 44.76
C SER A 3 17.37 -15.81 44.39
N ILE A 4 17.48 -14.64 45.01
CA ILE A 4 16.92 -13.41 44.38
C ILE A 4 17.78 -12.97 43.16
N LYS A 5 19.05 -13.37 43.09
CA LYS A 5 19.93 -13.04 41.94
C LYS A 5 19.59 -13.79 40.65
N TYR A 6 19.08 -15.02 40.74
CA TYR A 6 18.74 -15.80 39.54
C TYR A 6 17.36 -15.43 38.98
N ASP A 7 16.45 -14.98 39.85
CA ASP A 7 15.11 -14.54 39.46
C ASP A 7 15.15 -13.29 38.57
N ILE A 8 16.01 -12.32 38.93
CA ILE A 8 16.26 -11.12 38.12
C ILE A 8 16.93 -11.47 36.78
N LEU A 9 17.87 -12.43 36.75
CA LEU A 9 18.48 -12.88 35.50
C LEU A 9 17.48 -13.60 34.58
N MET A 10 16.50 -14.34 35.11
CA MET A 10 15.45 -14.97 34.29
C MET A 10 14.38 -13.98 33.83
N PHE A 11 14.10 -12.92 34.61
CA PHE A 11 13.20 -11.83 34.20
C PHE A 11 13.80 -11.02 33.03
N PHE A 12 15.08 -10.65 33.12
CA PHE A 12 15.77 -9.97 32.02
C PHE A 12 15.95 -10.85 30.77
N SER A 13 16.07 -12.17 30.93
CA SER A 13 16.11 -13.10 29.79
C SER A 13 14.75 -13.27 29.10
N GLN A 14 13.62 -13.15 29.81
CA GLN A 14 12.29 -13.19 29.20
C GLN A 14 11.97 -11.88 28.44
N GLU A 15 12.31 -10.71 28.99
CA GLU A 15 12.10 -9.42 28.30
C GLU A 15 13.04 -9.20 27.10
N MET A 16 14.26 -9.73 27.11
CA MET A 16 15.18 -9.65 25.96
C MET A 16 14.79 -10.56 24.78
N VAL A 17 13.98 -11.60 25.01
CA VAL A 17 13.47 -12.47 23.93
C VAL A 17 12.31 -11.79 23.19
N SER A 18 11.48 -11.02 23.89
CA SER A 18 10.38 -10.26 23.28
C SER A 18 10.83 -9.09 22.42
N PHE A 19 11.95 -8.44 22.77
CA PHE A 19 12.50 -7.30 22.01
C PHE A 19 13.11 -7.72 20.65
N SER A 20 13.72 -8.91 20.59
CA SER A 20 14.33 -9.45 19.38
C SER A 20 13.30 -9.88 18.32
N ALA A 21 12.15 -10.39 18.75
CA ALA A 21 11.06 -10.73 17.84
C ALA A 21 10.39 -9.47 17.26
N ASN A 22 10.06 -8.49 18.10
CA ASN A 22 9.38 -7.25 17.65
C ASN A 22 10.26 -6.43 16.69
N SER A 23 11.57 -6.34 16.95
CA SER A 23 12.51 -5.61 16.10
C SER A 23 12.58 -6.15 14.67
N ARG A 24 12.46 -7.48 14.48
CA ARG A 24 12.46 -8.10 13.15
C ARG A 24 11.16 -7.85 12.39
N PHE A 25 10.01 -7.90 13.07
CA PHE A 25 8.72 -7.58 12.45
C PHE A 25 8.62 -6.10 12.08
N GLU A 26 9.15 -5.20 12.91
CA GLU A 26 9.17 -3.76 12.61
C GLU A 26 10.09 -3.43 11.43
N THR A 27 11.25 -4.09 11.31
CA THR A 27 12.14 -3.90 10.15
C THR A 27 11.54 -4.45 8.85
N GLU A 28 10.87 -5.60 8.91
CA GLU A 28 10.20 -6.19 7.74
C GLU A 28 9.01 -5.33 7.28
N LEU A 29 8.21 -4.82 8.22
CA LEU A 29 7.11 -3.89 7.96
C LEU A 29 7.61 -2.56 7.36
N MET A 30 8.72 -2.01 7.89
CA MET A 30 9.34 -0.80 7.36
C MET A 30 9.85 -1.00 5.92
N ALA A 31 10.47 -2.15 5.62
CA ALA A 31 10.94 -2.44 4.26
C ALA A 31 9.79 -2.51 3.25
N THR A 32 8.69 -3.17 3.60
CA THR A 32 7.49 -3.24 2.75
C THR A 32 6.84 -1.87 2.55
N ASN A 33 6.73 -1.05 3.60
CA ASN A 33 6.19 0.30 3.50
C ASN A 33 7.04 1.19 2.58
N ILE A 34 8.37 1.11 2.68
CA ILE A 34 9.28 1.86 1.81
C ILE A 34 9.10 1.43 0.35
N GLN A 35 9.05 0.12 0.08
CA GLN A 35 8.81 -0.40 -1.28
C GLN A 35 7.46 0.06 -1.83
N LEU A 36 6.41 0.04 -1.01
CA LEU A 36 5.11 0.52 -1.43
C LEU A 36 5.14 2.01 -1.79
N VAL A 37 5.78 2.85 -0.97
CA VAL A 37 5.89 4.28 -1.25
C VAL A 37 6.62 4.54 -2.57
N ASP A 38 7.72 3.83 -2.82
CA ASP A 38 8.47 3.92 -4.07
C ASP A 38 7.60 3.55 -5.28
N LEU A 39 6.85 2.44 -5.17
CA LEU A 39 5.91 2.02 -6.21
C LEU A 39 4.77 3.03 -6.44
N LEU A 40 4.23 3.63 -5.37
CA LEU A 40 3.21 4.68 -5.48
C LEU A 40 3.74 5.96 -6.14
N GLN A 41 5.00 6.32 -5.87
CA GLN A 41 5.66 7.44 -6.52
C GLN A 41 5.95 7.14 -8.00
N GLN A 42 6.37 5.92 -8.30
CA GLN A 42 6.54 5.45 -9.68
C GLN A 42 5.20 5.49 -10.44
N LEU A 43 4.13 5.01 -9.81
CA LEU A 43 2.79 5.03 -10.40
C LEU A 43 2.30 6.45 -10.66
N GLU A 44 2.51 7.38 -9.73
CA GLU A 44 2.23 8.80 -9.90
C GLU A 44 3.02 9.41 -11.07
N ALA A 45 4.32 9.13 -11.16
CA ALA A 45 5.17 9.62 -12.23
C ALA A 45 4.73 9.09 -13.61
N GLN A 46 4.37 7.80 -13.68
CA GLN A 46 3.81 7.21 -14.89
C GLN A 46 2.46 7.84 -15.26
N LEU A 47 1.55 8.03 -14.31
CA LEU A 47 0.27 8.70 -14.57
C LEU A 47 0.46 10.13 -15.11
N GLN A 48 1.45 10.87 -14.58
CA GLN A 48 1.81 12.19 -15.10
C GLN A 48 2.41 12.11 -16.51
N HIS A 49 3.28 11.13 -16.75
CA HIS A 49 3.90 10.91 -18.07
C HIS A 49 2.85 10.61 -19.15
N HIS A 50 1.83 9.84 -18.80
CA HIS A 50 0.72 9.46 -19.66
C HIS A 50 -0.43 10.50 -19.72
N GLU A 51 -0.25 11.68 -19.12
CA GLU A 51 -1.26 12.74 -19.04
C GLU A 51 -2.60 12.29 -18.39
N LEU A 52 -2.56 11.20 -17.60
CA LEU A 52 -3.70 10.68 -16.85
C LEU A 52 -3.85 11.31 -15.46
N TRP A 53 -2.79 11.97 -14.97
CA TRP A 53 -2.79 12.65 -13.68
C TRP A 53 -3.66 13.91 -13.72
N GLN A 54 -4.66 13.97 -12.85
CA GLN A 54 -5.58 15.10 -12.77
C GLN A 54 -5.16 16.04 -11.64
N GLN A 55 -5.03 17.32 -11.94
CA GLN A 55 -4.78 18.34 -10.90
C GLN A 55 -6.07 18.74 -10.18
N THR A 56 -7.21 18.55 -10.84
CA THR A 56 -8.53 18.87 -10.29
C THR A 56 -9.08 17.64 -9.58
N MET A 57 -9.37 17.79 -8.29
CA MET A 57 -10.05 16.75 -7.53
C MET A 57 -11.49 16.58 -8.05
N PRO A 58 -11.97 15.34 -8.27
CA PRO A 58 -13.35 15.09 -8.63
C PRO A 58 -14.30 15.49 -7.49
N SER A 59 -15.60 15.58 -7.80
CA SER A 59 -16.63 15.91 -6.81
C SER A 59 -16.59 14.95 -5.62
N VAL A 60 -16.78 15.47 -4.41
CA VAL A 60 -16.82 14.66 -3.18
C VAL A 60 -17.85 13.54 -3.28
N GLU A 61 -18.98 13.80 -3.94
CA GLU A 61 -20.03 12.81 -4.22
C GLU A 61 -19.51 11.64 -5.06
N ALA A 62 -18.65 11.90 -6.04
CA ALA A 62 -18.04 10.86 -6.88
C ALA A 62 -16.98 10.05 -6.13
N LEU A 63 -16.24 10.68 -5.21
CA LEU A 63 -15.31 9.99 -4.31
C LEU A 63 -16.01 9.13 -3.26
N GLN A 64 -17.27 9.44 -2.94
CA GLN A 64 -18.10 8.71 -1.99
C GLN A 64 -18.97 7.61 -2.63
N SER A 65 -18.68 7.23 -3.88
CA SER A 65 -19.39 6.13 -4.53
C SER A 65 -19.28 4.84 -3.72
N THR A 66 -20.40 4.12 -3.60
CA THR A 66 -20.50 2.82 -2.91
C THR A 66 -20.16 1.65 -3.83
N GLU A 67 -20.13 1.87 -5.15
CA GLU A 67 -19.77 0.85 -6.13
C GLU A 67 -18.27 0.51 -6.08
N PRO A 68 -17.89 -0.76 -6.33
CA PRO A 68 -16.49 -1.15 -6.38
C PRO A 68 -15.76 -0.35 -7.46
N PHE A 69 -14.57 0.15 -7.14
CA PHE A 69 -13.76 1.01 -8.02
C PHE A 69 -14.42 2.34 -8.45
N ALA A 70 -15.55 2.71 -7.83
CA ALA A 70 -16.35 3.88 -8.21
C ALA A 70 -16.65 3.95 -9.71
N ILE A 71 -16.87 2.81 -10.36
CA ILE A 71 -17.07 2.69 -11.82
C ILE A 71 -18.23 3.51 -12.38
N ASP A 72 -19.19 3.89 -11.53
CA ASP A 72 -20.37 4.67 -11.91
C ASP A 72 -20.05 6.18 -11.98
N THR A 73 -19.11 6.66 -11.16
CA THR A 73 -18.89 8.09 -10.92
C THR A 73 -17.49 8.58 -11.25
N LEU A 74 -16.50 7.69 -11.34
CA LEU A 74 -15.10 8.04 -11.56
C LEU A 74 -14.50 7.26 -12.72
N HIS A 75 -13.59 7.91 -13.44
CA HIS A 75 -12.73 7.20 -14.36
C HIS A 75 -11.69 6.34 -13.61
N PRO A 76 -11.20 5.25 -14.24
CA PRO A 76 -10.19 4.37 -13.68
C PRO A 76 -8.95 5.11 -13.13
N HIS A 77 -8.46 6.10 -13.87
CA HIS A 77 -7.29 6.91 -13.48
C HIS A 77 -7.59 7.88 -12.33
N GLU A 78 -8.82 8.38 -12.21
CA GLU A 78 -9.26 9.22 -11.09
C GLU A 78 -9.37 8.40 -9.81
N TRP A 79 -9.95 7.21 -9.90
CA TRP A 79 -9.99 6.29 -8.77
C TRP A 79 -8.58 5.92 -8.31
N LEU A 80 -7.66 5.64 -9.25
CA LEU A 80 -6.29 5.26 -8.93
C LEU A 80 -5.55 6.38 -8.17
N GLN A 81 -5.63 7.63 -8.62
CA GLN A 81 -4.91 8.72 -7.97
C GLN A 81 -5.56 9.19 -6.65
N TRP A 82 -6.90 9.34 -6.62
CA TRP A 82 -7.58 10.00 -5.51
C TRP A 82 -8.05 9.03 -4.42
N ILE A 83 -8.34 7.78 -4.77
CA ILE A 83 -8.78 6.77 -3.80
C ILE A 83 -7.61 5.84 -3.49
N PHE A 84 -7.00 5.21 -4.49
CA PHE A 84 -6.00 4.19 -4.25
C PHE A 84 -4.68 4.77 -3.71
N ILE A 85 -4.02 5.68 -4.44
CA ILE A 85 -2.72 6.25 -4.03
C ILE A 85 -2.85 6.97 -2.69
N ALA A 86 -3.88 7.82 -2.52
CA ALA A 86 -4.12 8.53 -1.27
C ALA A 86 -4.34 7.59 -0.08
N ARG A 87 -5.15 6.53 -0.27
CA ARG A 87 -5.41 5.53 0.78
C ARG A 87 -4.16 4.76 1.16
N MET A 88 -3.38 4.30 0.19
CA MET A 88 -2.15 3.55 0.46
C MET A 88 -1.11 4.41 1.18
N ARG A 89 -0.96 5.69 0.79
CA ARG A 89 -0.10 6.65 1.52
C ARG A 89 -0.56 6.85 2.95
N ALA A 90 -1.86 7.00 3.19
CA ALA A 90 -2.40 7.16 4.55
C ALA A 90 -2.14 5.93 5.43
N LEU A 91 -2.21 4.72 4.86
CA LEU A 91 -1.90 3.48 5.57
C LEU A 91 -0.42 3.41 5.96
N VAL A 92 0.48 3.77 5.04
CA VAL A 92 1.92 3.82 5.31
C VAL A 92 2.24 4.87 6.37
N ASP A 93 1.69 6.08 6.25
CA ASP A 93 1.88 7.18 7.21
C ASP A 93 1.38 6.82 8.61
N SER A 94 0.25 6.11 8.68
CA SER A 94 -0.32 5.60 9.93
C SER A 94 0.38 4.34 10.45
N ASN A 95 1.41 3.85 9.75
CA ASN A 95 2.14 2.62 10.03
C ASN A 95 1.20 1.41 10.24
N GLN A 96 0.06 1.41 9.53
CA GLN A 96 -0.96 0.38 9.60
C GLN A 96 -0.60 -0.80 8.70
N PRO A 97 -1.05 -2.02 9.04
CA PRO A 97 -0.87 -3.16 8.16
C PRO A 97 -1.56 -2.92 6.82
N LEU A 98 -0.85 -3.22 5.73
CA LEU A 98 -1.39 -3.12 4.39
C LEU A 98 -2.61 -4.03 4.22
N PRO A 99 -3.63 -3.61 3.47
CA PRO A 99 -4.80 -4.44 3.24
C PRO A 99 -4.33 -5.65 2.41
N ARG A 100 -4.56 -6.87 2.90
CA ARG A 100 -4.16 -8.07 2.16
C ARG A 100 -5.33 -8.67 1.38
N GLY A 101 -5.03 -9.24 0.21
CA GLY A 101 -6.01 -9.97 -0.60
C GLY A 101 -6.86 -9.11 -1.53
N PHE A 102 -6.38 -7.92 -1.91
CA PHE A 102 -6.97 -7.16 -3.02
C PHE A 102 -6.13 -7.34 -4.29
N SER A 103 -6.76 -7.20 -5.45
CA SER A 103 -6.07 -7.12 -6.73
C SER A 103 -6.85 -6.20 -7.65
N ILE A 104 -6.19 -5.16 -8.13
CA ILE A 104 -6.78 -4.15 -9.01
C ILE A 104 -6.26 -4.29 -10.44
N GLU A 105 -5.07 -4.87 -10.62
CA GLU A 105 -4.47 -5.18 -11.92
C GLU A 105 -5.45 -5.79 -12.93
N PRO A 106 -6.25 -6.84 -12.62
CA PRO A 106 -7.13 -7.44 -13.63
C PRO A 106 -8.22 -6.48 -14.13
N TYR A 107 -8.66 -5.53 -13.30
CA TYR A 107 -9.60 -4.49 -13.71
C TYR A 107 -8.93 -3.51 -14.67
N PHE A 108 -7.76 -2.98 -14.29
CA PHE A 108 -7.00 -2.06 -15.13
C PHE A 108 -6.53 -2.70 -16.44
N ALA A 109 -6.15 -3.98 -16.41
CA ALA A 109 -5.74 -4.73 -17.59
C ALA A 109 -6.87 -4.87 -18.62
N GLU A 110 -8.12 -5.02 -18.19
CA GLU A 110 -9.26 -5.05 -19.11
C GLU A 110 -9.63 -3.66 -19.62
N VAL A 111 -9.58 -2.63 -18.75
CA VAL A 111 -9.82 -1.23 -19.13
C VAL A 111 -8.77 -0.73 -20.15
N TRP A 112 -7.50 -1.04 -19.92
CA TRP A 112 -6.35 -0.61 -20.72
C TRP A 112 -5.92 -1.64 -21.77
N LYS A 113 -6.74 -2.66 -22.01
CA LYS A 113 -6.45 -3.76 -22.94
C LYS A 113 -6.10 -3.32 -24.36
N GLN A 114 -6.63 -2.17 -24.79
CA GLN A 114 -6.38 -1.61 -26.12
C GLN A 114 -5.21 -0.62 -26.14
N GLU A 115 -4.65 -0.28 -24.98
CA GLU A 115 -3.72 0.82 -24.77
C GLU A 115 -2.36 0.26 -24.34
N SER A 116 -1.62 -0.27 -25.32
CA SER A 116 -0.34 -0.95 -25.09
C SER A 116 0.72 -0.08 -24.40
N HIS A 117 0.60 1.25 -24.46
CA HIS A 117 1.50 2.17 -23.78
C HIS A 117 1.31 2.21 -22.26
N TYR A 118 0.19 1.74 -21.72
CA TYR A 118 -0.02 1.61 -20.27
C TYR A 118 0.57 0.32 -19.68
N GLY A 119 1.35 -0.44 -20.45
CA GLY A 119 1.98 -1.67 -19.98
C GLY A 119 2.84 -1.48 -18.72
N GLU A 120 3.58 -0.36 -18.65
CA GLU A 120 4.40 -0.03 -17.47
C GLU A 120 3.56 0.31 -16.23
N LEU A 121 2.41 0.99 -16.40
CA LEU A 121 1.46 1.27 -15.31
C LEU A 121 0.89 -0.03 -14.75
N LEU A 122 0.50 -0.96 -15.64
CA LEU A 122 -0.01 -2.27 -15.24
C LEU A 122 1.04 -3.07 -14.47
N GLU A 123 2.31 -3.02 -14.88
CA GLU A 123 3.40 -3.69 -14.19
C GLU A 123 3.61 -3.13 -12.77
N THR A 124 3.59 -1.80 -12.61
CA THR A 124 3.69 -1.16 -11.30
C THR A 124 2.49 -1.51 -10.42
N ILE A 125 1.26 -1.46 -10.95
CA ILE A 125 0.04 -1.88 -10.24
C ILE A 125 0.13 -3.35 -9.81
N ARG A 126 0.55 -4.24 -10.72
CA ARG A 126 0.74 -5.67 -10.43
C ARG A 126 1.71 -5.87 -9.28
N THR A 127 2.80 -5.10 -9.25
CA THR A 127 3.83 -5.20 -8.23
C THR A 127 3.28 -4.77 -6.87
N ILE A 128 2.45 -3.72 -6.83
CA ILE A 128 1.73 -3.30 -5.62
C ILE A 128 0.73 -4.38 -5.16
N ASP A 129 0.00 -4.99 -6.09
CA ASP A 129 -0.94 -6.07 -5.77
C ASP A 129 -0.22 -7.30 -5.20
N GLU A 130 0.92 -7.70 -5.77
CA GLU A 130 1.75 -8.80 -5.25
C GLU A 130 2.33 -8.46 -3.86
N LEU A 131 2.69 -7.20 -3.63
CA LEU A 131 3.14 -6.74 -2.30
C LEU A 131 2.01 -6.82 -1.25
N CYS A 132 0.76 -6.73 -1.69
CA CYS A 132 -0.44 -6.77 -0.86
C CYS A 132 -1.19 -8.11 -0.92
N LYS A 133 -0.62 -9.16 -1.50
CA LYS A 133 -1.17 -10.53 -1.45
C LYS A 133 -0.84 -11.20 -0.11
#